data_AF-A0A357JJW5-F1
#
_entry.id   AF-A0A357JJW5-F1
#
_cell.length_a   1.000
_cell.length_b   1.000
_cell.length_c   1.000
_cell.angle_alpha   90.00
_cell.angle_beta   90.00
_cell.angle_gamma   90.00
#
_symmetry.space_group_name_H-M   'P 1'
#
loop_
_entity.id
_entity.type
_entity.pdbx_description
1 polymer ?
#
loop_
_entity_poly.entity_id
_entity_poly.type
_entity_poly.pdbx_seq_one_letter_code
_entity_poly.pdbx_strand_id
1 'polypeptide(L)' 'LVKELQLRKGEFQNTTVTTIYFGGGTPSVLSIDEIQLLINTVYRYYKVIDGPEITLEANPDDLTTT' A
#
# COMPACT_ATOMS: atom_id res chain seq x y z
N LEU A 1 -9.19 5.33 1.81
CA LEU A 1 -8.39 4.30 1.14
C LEU A 1 -8.87 2.88 1.45
N VAL A 2 -8.91 2.43 2.72
CA VAL A 2 -9.39 1.07 3.08
C VAL A 2 -10.75 0.71 2.47
N LYS A 3 -11.74 1.60 2.59
CA LYS A 3 -13.08 1.41 2.00
C LYS A 3 -13.03 1.24 0.48
N GLU A 4 -12.14 1.97 -0.19
CA GLU A 4 -11.99 1.91 -1.66
C GLU A 4 -11.42 0.54 -2.07
N LEU A 5 -10.36 0.07 -1.41
CA LEU A 5 -9.79 -1.26 -1.61
C LEU A 5 -10.85 -2.36 -1.43
N GLN A 6 -11.70 -2.22 -0.42
CA GLN A 6 -12.79 -3.18 -0.19
C GLN A 6 -13.85 -3.17 -1.30
N LEU A 7 -14.23 -1.98 -1.79
CA LEU A 7 -15.24 -1.85 -2.85
C LEU A 7 -14.73 -2.37 -4.20
N ARG A 8 -13.45 -2.13 -4.51
CA ARG A 8 -12.87 -2.44 -5.82
C ARG A 8 -12.22 -3.81 -5.93
N LYS A 9 -12.14 -4.59 -4.86
CA LYS A 9 -11.57 -5.96 -4.87
C LYS A 9 -12.15 -6.87 -5.98
N GLY A 10 -13.41 -6.66 -6.36
CA GLY A 10 -14.08 -7.41 -7.43
C GLY A 10 -13.43 -7.23 -8.80
N GLU A 11 -12.87 -6.05 -9.08
CA GLU A 11 -12.23 -5.71 -10.35
C GLU A 11 -10.92 -6.49 -10.58
N PHE A 12 -10.32 -7.03 -9.52
CA PHE A 12 -8.99 -7.63 -9.54
C PHE A 12 -8.98 -9.12 -9.16
N GLN A 13 -10.13 -9.80 -9.15
CA GLN A 13 -10.23 -11.21 -8.69
C GLN A 13 -9.31 -12.19 -9.43
N ASN A 14 -9.01 -11.92 -10.70
CA ASN A 14 -8.14 -12.75 -11.54
C ASN A 14 -6.74 -12.15 -11.74
N THR A 15 -6.37 -11.16 -10.94
CA THR A 15 -5.08 -10.48 -11.00
C THR A 15 -4.28 -10.83 -9.75
N THR A 16 -2.99 -11.10 -9.93
CA THR A 16 -2.06 -11.25 -8.80
C THR A 16 -1.22 -9.98 -8.72
N VAL A 17 -1.21 -9.35 -7.55
CA VAL A 17 -0.43 -8.14 -7.25
C VAL A 17 1.03 -8.54 -7.06
N THR A 18 1.92 -7.93 -7.84
CA THR A 18 3.37 -8.11 -7.73
C THR A 18 4.08 -6.93 -7.09
N THR A 19 3.44 -5.75 -7.12
CA THR A 19 4.00 -4.48 -6.69
C THR A 19 2.93 -3.65 -5.98
N ILE A 20 3.28 -3.03 -4.86
CA ILE A 20 2.48 -2.04 -4.14
C ILE A 20 3.26 -0.73 -4.15
N TYR A 21 2.70 0.29 -4.80
CA TYR A 21 3.34 1.60 -4.88
C TYR A 21 2.48 2.66 -4.18
N PHE A 22 3.06 3.31 -3.17
CA PHE A 22 2.49 4.45 -2.49
C PHE A 22 3.11 5.72 -3.07
N GLY A 23 2.38 6.38 -3.96
CA GLY A 23 2.79 7.66 -4.57
C GLY A 23 1.67 8.70 -4.57
N GLY A 24 1.93 9.86 -5.17
CA GLY A 24 0.96 10.94 -5.33
C GLY A 24 1.44 12.23 -4.66
N GLY A 25 0.76 12.69 -3.60
CA GLY A 25 1.22 13.82 -2.78
C GLY A 25 2.49 13.46 -2.00
N THR A 26 2.44 13.47 -0.67
CA THR A 26 3.56 13.05 0.18
C THR A 26 3.14 11.86 1.07
N PRO A 27 3.23 10.61 0.58
CA PRO A 27 2.84 9.42 1.34
C PRO A 27 3.62 9.24 2.65
N SER A 28 4.83 9.79 2.77
CA SER A 28 5.64 9.79 4.00
C SER A 28 5.01 10.52 5.20
N VAL A 29 3.94 11.29 4.99
CA VAL A 29 3.16 11.88 6.10
C VAL A 29 2.30 10.84 6.83
N LEU A 30 1.98 9.71 6.19
CA LEU A 30 1.24 8.63 6.85
C LEU A 30 2.09 8.01 7.96
N SER A 31 1.45 7.74 9.09
CA SER A 31 2.06 6.98 10.17
C SER A 31 2.37 5.54 9.72
N ILE A 32 3.32 4.90 10.41
CA ILE A 32 3.66 3.48 10.19
C ILE A 32 2.41 2.60 10.32
N ASP A 33 1.56 2.87 11.31
CA ASP A 33 0.32 2.12 11.54
C ASP A 33 -0.67 2.28 10.38
N GLU A 34 -0.77 3.47 9.78
CA GLU A 34 -1.62 3.70 8.61
C GLU A 34 -1.08 2.96 7.37
N ILE A 35 0.23 3.02 7.12
CA ILE A 35 0.86 2.27 6.01
C ILE A 35 0.63 0.77 6.20
N GLN A 36 0.87 0.26 7.41
CA GLN A 36 0.66 -1.15 7.74
C GLN A 36 -0.82 -1.56 7.58
N LEU A 37 -1.77 -0.71 7.99
CA LEU A 37 -3.19 -0.94 7.80
C LEU A 37 -3.55 -1.06 6.31
N LEU A 38 -2.98 -0.21 5.46
CA LEU A 38 -3.21 -0.26 4.01
C LEU A 38 -2.61 -1.52 3.40
N ILE A 39 -1.37 -1.87 3.73
CA ILE A 39 -0.72 -3.10 3.27
C ILE A 39 -1.54 -4.33 3.68
N ASN A 40 -1.91 -4.43 4.95
CA ASN A 40 -2.74 -5.52 5.47
C ASN A 40 -4.10 -5.60 4.76
N THR A 41 -4.70 -4.46 4.43
CA THR A 41 -5.95 -4.41 3.68
C THR A 41 -5.78 -4.94 2.25
N VAL A 42 -4.66 -4.63 1.59
CA VAL A 42 -4.33 -5.18 0.28
C VAL A 42 -4.20 -6.71 0.37
N TYR A 43 -3.38 -7.22 1.29
CA TYR A 43 -3.23 -8.68 1.48
C TYR A 43 -4.53 -9.39 1.85
N ARG A 44 -5.45 -8.71 2.54
CA ARG A 44 -6.75 -9.28 2.92
C ARG A 44 -7.69 -9.47 1.72
N TYR A 45 -7.66 -8.57 0.74
CA TYR A 45 -8.67 -8.53 -0.32
C TYR A 45 -8.15 -8.90 -1.71
N TYR A 46 -6.83 -8.89 -1.91
CA TYR A 46 -6.19 -9.16 -3.19
C TYR A 46 -5.24 -10.35 -3.08
N LYS A 47 -5.07 -11.07 -4.19
CA LYS A 47 -4.03 -12.10 -4.27
C LYS A 47 -2.70 -11.41 -4.51
N VAL A 48 -1.76 -11.55 -3.58
CA VAL A 48 -0.41 -10.95 -3.66
C VAL A 48 0.61 -12.08 -3.79
N ILE A 49 1.66 -11.88 -4.58
CA ILE A 49 2.78 -12.84 -4.64
C ILE A 49 3.51 -12.92 -3.29
N ASP A 50 4.34 -13.95 -3.13
CA ASP A 50 5.34 -13.96 -2.06
C ASP A 50 6.44 -12.92 -2.38
N GLY A 51 6.83 -12.15 -1.37
CA GLY A 51 7.82 -11.07 -1.50
C GLY A 51 7.50 -10.03 -2.60
N PRO A 52 6.34 -9.34 -2.58
CA PRO A 52 6.06 -8.29 -3.55
C PRO A 52 7.01 -7.11 -3.36
N GLU A 53 7.27 -6.37 -4.43
CA GLU A 53 7.94 -5.08 -4.30
C GLU A 53 7.00 -4.07 -3.64
N ILE A 54 7.47 -3.37 -2.61
CA ILE A 54 6.72 -2.29 -1.96
C ILE A 54 7.58 -1.02 -2.01
N THR A 55 7.07 0.00 -2.69
CA THR A 55 7.77 1.27 -2.90
C THR A 55 6.92 2.41 -2.36
N LEU A 56 7.53 3.35 -1.64
CA LEU A 56 6.87 4.53 -1.06
C LEU A 56 7.65 5.79 -1.46
N GLU A 57 6.95 6.76 -2.04
CA GLU A 57 7.49 8.11 -2.23
C GLU A 57 7.58 8.82 -0.87
N ALA A 58 8.76 9.38 -0.57
CA ALA A 58 8.98 10.14 0.64
C ALA A 58 9.58 11.51 0.31
N ASN A 59 9.12 12.53 1.02
CA ASN A 59 9.82 13.81 1.08
C ASN A 59 11.03 13.66 2.03
N PRO A 60 12.24 14.08 1.64
CA PRO A 60 13.42 14.06 2.51
C PRO A 60 13.19 14.67 3.91
N ASP A 61 12.35 15.69 4.03
CA ASP A 61 12.07 16.37 5.31
C ASP A 61 11.26 15.50 6.30
N ASP A 62 10.53 14.51 5.81
CA ASP A 62 9.71 13.62 6.65
C ASP A 62 10.51 12.42 7.18
N LEU A 63 11.73 12.22 6.67
CA LEU A 63 12.56 11.07 7.03
C LEU A 63 13.29 11.33 8.34
N THR A 64 13.09 10.43 9.30
CA THR A 64 13.90 10.37 10.52
C THR A 64 14.95 9.27 10.36
N THR A 65 16.15 9.50 10.89
CA THR A 65 17.31 8.59 10.73
C THR A 65 17.30 7.40 11.69
N THR A 66 16.19 7.15 12.39
CA THR A 66 16.13 6.24 13.56
C THR A 66 15.17 5.09 13.33
#